data_AF-A0A0G4MQY1-F1
#
_entry.id   AF-A0A0G4MQY1-F1
#
_cell.length_a   1.000
_cell.length_b   1.000
_cell.length_c   1.000
_cell.angle_alpha   90.00
_cell.angle_beta   90.00
_cell.angle_gamma   90.00
#
_symmetry.space_group_name_H-M   'P 1'
#
loop_
_entity.id
_entity.type
_entity.pdbx_description
1 polymer ?
#
loop_
_entity_poly.entity_id
_entity_poly.type
_entity_poly.pdbx_seq_one_letter_code
_entity_poly.pdbx_strand_id
1 'polypeptide(L)'
;MAIDVDFANGAVDTFIEAGSPTYGRDGVSFTVAASGQAPQLMSLFYIMFGRVEITLKAAPGAGIVSSLVLQSDTLDEIDFEWLGADPHEVQTNYFGKGQVTSYNRG
;
A
#
# COMPACT_ATOMS: atom_id res chain seq x y z
N MET A 1 -1.85 -14.45 -16.87
CA MET A 1 -1.25 -13.14 -17.19
C MET A 1 -0.65 -12.60 -15.92
N ALA A 2 0.59 -12.09 -15.95
CA ALA A 2 1.24 -11.47 -14.81
C ALA A 2 1.50 -10.01 -15.18
N ILE A 3 1.31 -9.10 -14.22
CA ILE A 3 1.70 -7.70 -14.33
C ILE A 3 2.97 -7.56 -13.49
N ASP A 4 4.04 -7.12 -14.12
CA ASP A 4 5.34 -6.89 -13.50
C ASP A 4 5.76 -5.46 -13.82
N VAL A 5 5.98 -4.66 -12.79
CA VAL A 5 6.19 -3.21 -12.89
C VAL A 5 7.44 -2.84 -12.12
N ASP A 6 8.40 -2.27 -12.83
CA ASP A 6 9.57 -1.63 -12.24
C ASP A 6 9.37 -0.12 -12.21
N PHE A 7 8.96 0.38 -11.04
CA PHE A 7 8.74 1.81 -10.81
C PHE A 7 10.02 2.66 -10.88
N ALA A 8 11.21 2.06 -10.96
CA ALA A 8 12.42 2.83 -11.23
C ALA A 8 12.43 3.44 -12.64
N ASN A 9 11.59 2.90 -13.55
CA ASN A 9 11.39 3.42 -14.90
C ASN A 9 10.26 4.46 -15.00
N GLY A 10 9.64 4.84 -13.88
CA GLY A 10 8.59 5.85 -13.81
C GLY A 10 7.18 5.28 -13.67
N ALA A 11 6.20 6.16 -13.86
CA ALA A 11 4.78 5.83 -13.79
C ALA A 11 4.35 4.86 -14.92
N VAL A 12 3.27 4.12 -14.68
CA VAL A 12 2.66 3.21 -15.67
C VAL A 12 1.15 3.41 -15.74
N ASP A 13 0.57 3.13 -16.90
CA ASP A 13 -0.86 3.38 -17.18
C ASP A 13 -1.81 2.38 -16.50
N THR A 14 -1.31 1.47 -15.65
CA THR A 14 -2.11 0.48 -14.93
C THR A 14 -2.39 0.86 -13.48
N PHE A 15 -1.87 2.01 -13.01
CA PHE A 15 -2.10 2.56 -11.68
C PHE A 15 -2.52 4.04 -11.77
N ILE A 16 -3.44 4.47 -10.90
CA ILE A 16 -3.80 5.87 -10.68
C ILE A 16 -3.04 6.39 -9.46
N GLU A 17 -2.49 7.59 -9.58
CA GLU A 17 -1.81 8.29 -8.51
C GLU A 17 -2.74 9.23 -7.74
N ALA A 18 -2.51 9.36 -6.43
CA ALA A 18 -3.00 10.48 -5.65
C ALA A 18 -1.93 10.96 -4.66
N GLY A 19 -1.97 12.24 -4.29
CA GLY A 19 -1.02 12.84 -3.34
C GLY A 19 0.39 13.08 -3.89
N SER A 20 0.56 13.08 -5.21
CA SER A 20 1.82 13.41 -5.90
C SER A 20 3.02 12.54 -5.52
N PRO A 21 2.96 11.20 -5.71
CA PRO A 21 4.14 10.36 -5.59
C PRO A 21 5.22 10.79 -6.58
N THR A 22 6.48 10.52 -6.25
CA THR A 22 7.62 10.84 -7.12
C THR A 22 8.35 9.57 -7.52
N TYR A 23 8.98 9.58 -8.69
CA TYR A 23 9.72 8.43 -9.22
C TYR A 23 11.20 8.74 -9.33
N GLY A 24 12.02 7.77 -8.96
CA GLY A 24 13.48 7.86 -9.04
C GLY A 24 14.10 6.48 -9.17
N ARG A 25 15.42 6.42 -9.00
CA ARG A 25 16.19 5.16 -9.16
C ARG A 25 15.79 4.06 -8.17
N ASP A 26 15.21 4.44 -7.02
CA ASP A 26 14.76 3.52 -5.99
C ASP A 26 13.28 3.12 -6.16
N GLY A 27 12.65 3.50 -7.27
CA GLY A 27 11.23 3.27 -7.55
C GLY A 27 10.35 4.47 -7.24
N VAL A 28 9.09 4.18 -6.88
CA VAL A 28 8.10 5.19 -6.47
C VAL A 28 8.27 5.55 -5.00
N SER A 29 8.11 6.83 -4.66
CA SER A 29 8.23 7.38 -3.31
C SER A 29 6.94 8.02 -2.82
N PHE A 30 6.49 7.59 -1.65
CA PHE A 30 5.29 8.05 -0.95
C PHE A 30 5.68 8.97 0.22
N THR A 31 5.87 10.26 -0.05
CA THR A 31 6.37 11.22 0.97
C THR A 31 5.24 11.87 1.78
N VAL A 32 5.30 11.74 3.11
CA VAL A 32 4.48 12.52 4.05
C VAL A 32 5.38 13.55 4.75
N ALA A 33 5.33 14.80 4.28
CA ALA A 33 6.10 15.93 4.80
C ALA A 33 5.26 16.91 5.64
N ALA A 34 3.93 16.89 5.51
CA ALA A 34 3.02 17.76 6.24
C ALA A 34 1.68 17.07 6.50
N SER A 35 0.92 17.59 7.48
CA SER A 35 -0.42 17.11 7.82
C SER A 35 -1.34 17.09 6.59
N GLY A 36 -2.13 16.03 6.47
CA GLY A 36 -3.07 15.82 5.35
C GLY A 36 -2.46 15.20 4.10
N GLN A 37 -1.15 14.94 4.06
CA GLN A 37 -0.54 14.22 2.95
C GLN A 37 -0.71 12.71 3.10
N ALA A 38 -1.27 12.07 2.08
CA ALA A 38 -1.46 10.64 1.97
C ALA A 38 -1.23 10.19 0.51
N PRO A 39 0.03 10.17 0.04
CA PRO A 39 0.35 9.73 -1.31
C PRO A 39 0.09 8.24 -1.49
N GLN A 40 -0.47 7.85 -2.64
CA GLN A 40 -0.88 6.47 -2.92
C GLN A 40 -0.87 6.14 -4.42
N LEU A 41 -0.76 4.85 -4.72
CA LEU A 41 -1.01 4.26 -6.05
C LEU A 41 -2.14 3.24 -5.93
N MET A 42 -3.14 3.32 -6.80
CA MET A 42 -4.28 2.39 -6.86
C MET A 42 -4.30 1.68 -8.22
N SER A 43 -4.42 0.36 -8.25
CA SER A 43 -4.49 -0.38 -9.51
C SER A 43 -5.80 -0.08 -10.26
N LEU A 44 -5.73 0.03 -11.58
CA LEU A 44 -6.91 0.14 -12.46
C LEU A 44 -7.63 -1.19 -12.71
N PHE A 45 -7.06 -2.26 -12.20
CA PHE A 45 -7.54 -3.63 -12.38
C PHE A 45 -7.75 -4.29 -11.02
N TYR A 46 -8.61 -5.30 -11.04
CA TYR A 46 -8.77 -6.24 -9.93
C TYR A 46 -8.08 -7.56 -10.27
N ILE A 47 -7.74 -8.30 -9.24
CA ILE A 47 -7.41 -9.71 -9.34
C ILE A 47 -8.47 -10.52 -8.60
N MET A 48 -8.71 -11.75 -9.06
CA MET A 48 -9.53 -12.72 -8.35
C MET A 48 -8.63 -13.92 -8.05
N PHE A 49 -8.21 -14.02 -6.79
CA PHE A 49 -7.13 -14.91 -6.34
C PHE A 49 -5.77 -14.64 -7.02
N GLY A 50 -4.74 -15.39 -6.63
CA GLY A 50 -3.40 -15.29 -7.19
C GLY A 50 -2.38 -14.83 -6.16
N ARG A 51 -1.40 -14.04 -6.60
CA ARG A 51 -0.28 -13.55 -5.79
C ARG A 51 0.01 -12.11 -6.13
N VAL A 52 0.21 -11.30 -5.10
CA VAL A 52 0.81 -9.97 -5.18
C VAL A 52 2.15 -10.04 -4.47
N GLU A 53 3.19 -9.48 -5.07
CA GLU A 53 4.51 -9.34 -4.49
C GLU A 53 4.98 -7.91 -4.71
N ILE A 54 5.60 -7.33 -3.68
CA ILE A 54 6.17 -5.99 -3.74
C ILE A 54 7.56 -6.01 -3.10
N THR A 55 8.47 -5.20 -3.65
CA THR A 55 9.73 -4.82 -3.01
C THR A 55 9.56 -3.42 -2.47
N LEU A 56 9.71 -3.24 -1.15
CA LEU A 56 9.42 -1.97 -0.49
C LEU A 56 10.47 -1.62 0.58
N LYS A 57 10.59 -0.33 0.89
CA LYS A 57 11.24 0.19 2.09
C LYS A 57 10.25 1.06 2.85
N ALA A 58 9.86 0.64 4.06
CA ALA A 58 8.89 1.37 4.87
C ALA A 58 9.44 2.75 5.29
N ALA A 59 8.53 3.73 5.37
CA ALA A 59 8.87 5.08 5.83
C ALA A 59 9.10 5.10 7.35
N PRO A 60 10.17 5.75 7.84
CA PRO A 60 10.36 5.95 9.27
C PRO A 60 9.50 7.10 9.81
N GLY A 61 9.34 7.16 11.13
CA GLY A 61 8.73 8.30 11.82
C GLY A 61 7.49 7.91 12.61
N ALA A 62 7.37 8.46 13.82
CA ALA A 62 6.23 8.18 14.68
C ALA A 62 4.93 8.71 14.06
N GLY A 63 3.92 7.84 13.99
CA GLY A 63 2.64 8.14 13.37
C GLY A 63 2.61 8.01 11.84
N ILE A 64 3.72 7.64 11.20
CA ILE A 64 3.73 7.31 9.76
C ILE A 64 3.43 5.82 9.60
N VAL A 65 2.52 5.50 8.67
CA VAL A 65 2.18 4.12 8.28
C VAL A 65 2.50 3.96 6.80
N SER A 66 3.23 2.91 6.46
CA SER A 66 3.34 2.45 5.07
C SER A 66 2.42 1.24 4.90
N SER A 67 1.54 1.25 3.91
CA SER A 67 0.52 0.19 3.75
C SER A 67 0.56 -0.45 2.36
N LEU A 68 0.38 -1.77 2.31
CA LEU A 68 -0.04 -2.51 1.12
C LEU A 68 -1.45 -3.03 1.40
N VAL A 69 -2.42 -2.69 0.55
CA VAL A 69 -3.83 -3.08 0.74
C VAL A 69 -4.37 -3.74 -0.53
N LEU A 70 -4.92 -4.95 -0.38
CA LEU A 70 -5.73 -5.61 -1.40
C LEU A 70 -7.18 -5.48 -0.97
N GLN A 71 -7.96 -4.63 -1.67
CA GLN A 71 -9.33 -4.33 -1.29
C GLN A 71 -10.31 -4.60 -2.44
N SER A 72 -11.43 -5.24 -2.15
CA SER A 72 -12.56 -5.40 -3.09
C SER A 72 -13.58 -4.28 -2.93
N ASP A 73 -14.44 -4.09 -3.93
CA ASP A 73 -15.55 -3.12 -3.86
C ASP A 73 -16.58 -3.45 -2.79
N THR A 74 -16.63 -4.71 -2.34
CA THR A 74 -17.47 -5.12 -1.21
C THR A 74 -16.74 -5.02 0.12
N LEU A 75 -15.52 -4.48 0.16
CA LEU A 75 -14.68 -4.30 1.34
C LEU A 75 -14.20 -5.62 1.97
N ASP A 76 -13.98 -6.66 1.15
CA ASP A 76 -13.04 -7.70 1.57
C ASP A 76 -11.62 -7.12 1.44
N GLU A 77 -10.78 -7.30 2.46
CA GLU A 77 -9.49 -6.64 2.57
C GLU A 77 -8.42 -7.59 3.12
N ILE A 78 -7.23 -7.52 2.56
CA ILE A 78 -6.01 -8.08 3.13
C ILE A 78 -4.97 -6.98 3.09
N ASP A 79 -4.36 -6.68 4.22
CA ASP A 79 -3.41 -5.57 4.32
C ASP A 79 -2.18 -5.90 5.16
N PHE A 80 -1.13 -5.12 4.89
CA PHE A 80 0.12 -5.12 5.62
C PHE A 80 0.43 -3.66 5.98
N GLU A 81 0.69 -3.41 7.27
CA GLU A 81 0.99 -2.09 7.79
C GLU A 81 2.35 -2.08 8.50
N TRP A 82 3.26 -1.26 8.01
CA TRP A 82 4.54 -0.98 8.65
C TRP A 82 4.47 0.34 9.40
N LEU A 83 4.67 0.29 10.72
CA LEU A 83 4.68 1.48 11.56
C LEU A 83 6.08 2.10 11.58
N GLY A 84 6.19 3.38 11.23
CA GLY A 84 7.48 4.07 11.20
C GLY A 84 8.17 4.22 12.56
N ALA A 85 7.43 4.02 13.66
CA ALA A 85 7.98 3.96 15.02
C ALA A 85 8.41 2.55 15.46
N ASP A 86 7.99 1.50 14.76
CA ASP A 86 8.30 0.11 15.10
C ASP A 86 8.93 -0.62 13.89
N PRO A 87 10.24 -0.44 13.66
CA PRO A 87 10.90 -0.94 12.46
C PRO A 87 11.20 -2.46 12.50
N HIS A 88 10.79 -3.16 13.56
CA HIS A 88 11.11 -4.58 13.77
C HIS A 88 9.94 -5.52 13.52
N GLU A 89 8.75 -4.98 13.24
CA GLU A 89 7.55 -5.77 12.96
C GLU A 89 6.77 -5.22 11.77
N VAL A 90 5.81 -6.02 11.33
CA VAL A 90 4.77 -5.64 10.37
C VAL A 90 3.45 -6.17 10.92
N GLN A 91 2.41 -5.35 10.86
CA GLN A 91 1.07 -5.77 11.20
C GLN A 91 0.40 -6.33 9.96
N THR A 92 -0.30 -7.45 10.13
CA THR A 92 -1.11 -8.04 9.07
C THR A 92 -2.56 -8.03 9.50
N ASN A 93 -3.44 -7.54 8.64
CA ASN A 93 -4.86 -7.52 8.94
C ASN A 93 -5.70 -8.06 7.77
N TYR A 94 -6.97 -8.33 8.07
CA TYR A 94 -7.95 -8.67 7.06
C TYR A 94 -9.38 -8.30 7.51
N PHE A 95 -10.16 -7.85 6.54
CA PHE A 95 -11.59 -7.61 6.69
C PHE A 95 -12.39 -8.46 5.73
N GLY A 96 -13.57 -8.88 6.19
CA GLY A 96 -14.57 -9.51 5.34
C GLY A 96 -15.77 -8.58 5.26
N LYS A 97 -16.11 -8.13 4.05
CA LYS A 97 -17.28 -7.30 3.76
C LYS A 97 -17.40 -6.04 4.64
N GLY A 98 -16.27 -5.39 4.91
CA GLY A 98 -16.19 -4.17 5.72
C GLY A 98 -16.61 -4.36 7.18
N GLN A 99 -16.66 -5.59 7.68
CA GLN A 99 -17.08 -5.87 9.05
C GLN A 99 -15.97 -5.56 10.05
N VAL A 100 -16.15 -4.50 10.83
CA VAL A 100 -15.23 -4.01 11.87
C VAL A 100 -15.68 -4.37 13.29
N THR A 101 -16.49 -5.42 13.43
CA THR A 101 -17.17 -5.76 14.70
C THR A 101 -16.23 -6.27 15.79
N SER A 102 -15.03 -6.74 15.44
CA SER A 102 -13.99 -7.17 16.37
C SER A 102 -12.62 -6.66 15.96
N TYR A 103 -11.92 -6.01 16.88
CA TYR A 103 -10.55 -5.49 16.71
C TYR A 103 -9.51 -6.48 17.26
N ASN A 104 -9.54 -7.72 16.77
CA ASN A 104 -8.66 -8.80 17.26
C ASN A 104 -7.62 -9.22 16.21
N ARG A 105 -7.28 -8.29 15.32
CA ARG A 105 -6.44 -8.46 14.13
C ARG A 105 -5.69 -7.14 13.90
N GLY A 106 -4.44 -7.20 13.46
CA GLY A 106 -3.48 -6.09 13.53
C GLY A 106 -2.49 -6.32 14.68
#